data_AF-A0A837I1R9-F1
#
_entry.id   AF-A0A837I1R9-F1
#
_cell.length_a   1.000
_cell.length_b   1.000
_cell.length_c   1.000
_cell.angle_alpha   90.00
_cell.angle_beta   90.00
_cell.angle_gamma   90.00
#
_symmetry.space_group_name_H-M   'P 1'
#
loop_
_entity.id
_entity.type
_entity.pdbx_description
1 polymer ?
#
loop_
_entity_poly.entity_id
_entity_poly.type
_entity_poly.pdbx_seq_one_letter_code
_entity_poly.pdbx_strand_id
1 'polypeptide(L)'
;MKDFKSVHEKAKLIYETNKEIYCPYFQAKIILNSDGFNHLQYKPNRVPRNIKEQTLKLILIKKAVEIIPKCGTLQEYRIQIEKYGKPQQSGFYKMKQVQYWGFHAILSDKKHKIKIIIKQVGDGHIIFWSVMPYDQRLYISGIDED
;
A
#
# COMPACT_ATOMS: atom_id res chain seq x y z
N MET A 1 -8.85 20.38 11.99
CA MET A 1 -8.68 18.97 11.57
C MET A 1 -9.53 18.78 10.33
N LYS A 2 -8.99 18.26 9.21
CA LYS A 2 -9.85 17.98 8.04
C LYS A 2 -10.88 16.91 8.44
N ASP A 3 -12.12 17.10 8.06
CA ASP A 3 -13.17 16.11 8.29
C ASP A 3 -12.79 14.77 7.61
N PHE A 4 -12.85 13.68 8.38
CA PHE A 4 -12.43 12.36 7.92
C PHE A 4 -13.26 11.90 6.72
N LYS A 5 -14.57 12.18 6.73
CA LYS A 5 -15.47 11.81 5.63
C LYS A 5 -15.04 12.48 4.33
N SER A 6 -14.76 13.79 4.37
CA SER A 6 -14.22 14.50 3.20
C SER A 6 -12.89 13.94 2.69
N VAL A 7 -11.99 13.54 3.59
CA VAL A 7 -10.71 12.92 3.20
C VAL A 7 -10.94 11.57 2.53
N HIS A 8 -11.82 10.74 3.09
CA HIS A 8 -12.16 9.43 2.55
C HIS A 8 -12.81 9.53 1.16
N GLU A 9 -13.77 10.45 0.97
CA GLU A 9 -14.42 10.68 -0.33
C GLU A 9 -13.42 11.10 -1.42
N LYS A 10 -12.50 12.02 -1.10
CA LYS A 10 -11.44 12.44 -2.02
C LYS A 10 -10.50 11.29 -2.38
N ALA A 11 -10.11 10.49 -1.39
CA ALA A 11 -9.27 9.32 -1.58
C ALA A 11 -9.94 8.28 -2.47
N LYS A 12 -11.24 8.04 -2.26
CA LYS A 12 -12.05 7.14 -3.08
C LYS A 12 -12.13 7.62 -4.53
N LEU A 13 -12.42 8.91 -4.75
CA LEU A 13 -12.46 9.50 -6.09
C LEU A 13 -11.13 9.35 -6.83
N ILE A 14 -9.99 9.52 -6.13
CA ILE A 14 -8.66 9.30 -6.71
C ILE A 14 -8.50 7.85 -7.19
N TYR A 15 -8.90 6.85 -6.40
CA TYR A 15 -8.87 5.44 -6.79
C TYR A 15 -9.77 5.14 -7.99
N GLU A 16 -10.98 5.70 -8.00
CA GLU A 16 -11.95 5.50 -9.08
C GLU A 16 -11.49 6.12 -10.39
N THR A 17 -10.80 7.26 -10.32
CA THR A 17 -10.27 7.99 -11.48
C THR A 17 -8.98 7.36 -12.00
N ASN A 18 -8.13 6.82 -11.12
CA ASN A 18 -6.80 6.30 -11.44
C ASN A 18 -6.74 4.79 -11.23
N LYS A 19 -7.64 4.02 -11.85
CA LYS A 19 -7.69 2.55 -11.70
C LYS A 19 -6.38 1.86 -12.02
N GLU A 20 -5.60 2.43 -12.94
CA GLU A 20 -4.32 1.91 -13.38
C GLU A 20 -3.31 3.05 -13.55
N ILE A 21 -2.06 2.81 -13.15
CA ILE A 21 -0.97 3.80 -13.25
C ILE A 21 0.27 3.11 -13.80
N TYR A 22 0.84 3.63 -14.88
CA TYR A 22 2.09 3.09 -15.42
C TYR A 22 3.25 3.33 -14.46
N CYS A 23 4.11 2.32 -14.26
CA CYS A 23 5.32 2.42 -13.46
C CYS A 23 6.55 2.01 -14.30
N PRO A 24 7.50 2.93 -14.56
CA PRO A 24 8.68 2.64 -15.38
C PRO A 24 9.52 1.46 -14.88
N TYR A 25 9.70 1.31 -13.56
CA TYR A 25 10.45 0.20 -12.98
C TYR A 25 9.91 -1.18 -13.39
N PHE A 26 8.58 -1.35 -13.42
CA PHE A 26 7.95 -2.61 -13.82
C PHE A 26 7.71 -2.72 -15.32
N GLN A 27 7.86 -1.60 -16.05
CA GLN A 27 7.42 -1.47 -17.44
C GLN A 27 5.96 -1.90 -17.65
N ALA A 28 5.13 -1.75 -16.61
CA ALA A 28 3.77 -2.26 -16.54
C ALA A 28 2.87 -1.31 -15.75
N LYS A 29 1.56 -1.58 -15.79
CA LYS A 29 0.57 -0.84 -15.02
C LYS A 29 0.39 -1.43 -13.62
N ILE A 30 0.30 -0.55 -12.64
CA ILE A 30 -0.05 -0.81 -11.25
C ILE A 30 -1.54 -0.59 -11.10
N ILE A 31 -2.25 -1.57 -10.56
CA ILE A 31 -3.70 -1.49 -10.36
C ILE A 31 -4.02 -0.89 -8.98
N LEU A 32 -4.92 0.08 -8.94
CA LEU A 32 -5.53 0.61 -7.72
C LEU A 32 -6.87 -0.08 -7.50
N ASN A 33 -6.88 -1.11 -6.65
CA ASN A 33 -8.06 -1.91 -6.37
C ASN A 33 -8.60 -1.74 -4.94
N SER A 34 -9.73 -2.39 -4.65
CA SER A 34 -10.36 -2.37 -3.33
C SER A 34 -9.47 -2.95 -2.23
N ASP A 35 -8.66 -3.98 -2.52
CA ASP A 35 -7.76 -4.58 -1.53
C ASP A 35 -6.71 -3.58 -1.03
N GLY A 36 -6.06 -2.85 -1.96
CA GLY A 36 -5.12 -1.79 -1.61
C GLY A 36 -5.79 -0.66 -0.83
N PHE A 37 -6.97 -0.22 -1.27
CA PHE A 37 -7.72 0.85 -0.58
C PHE A 37 -8.11 0.46 0.84
N ASN A 38 -8.62 -0.76 1.02
CA ASN A 38 -8.94 -1.31 2.34
C ASN A 38 -7.67 -1.43 3.19
N HIS A 39 -6.53 -1.79 2.60
CA HIS A 39 -5.28 -1.87 3.32
C HIS A 39 -4.72 -0.50 3.77
N LEU A 40 -5.27 0.64 3.32
CA LEU A 40 -4.95 1.94 3.91
C LEU A 40 -5.72 2.17 5.23
N GLN A 41 -6.90 1.55 5.35
CA GLN A 41 -7.82 1.74 6.47
C GLN A 41 -7.70 0.66 7.54
N TYR A 42 -7.40 -0.57 7.14
CA TYR A 42 -7.38 -1.77 8.00
C TYR A 42 -6.02 -2.48 7.98
N LYS A 43 -5.57 -2.88 9.17
CA LYS A 43 -4.39 -3.72 9.36
C LYS A 43 -4.57 -5.09 8.66
N PRO A 44 -3.50 -5.88 8.44
CA PRO A 44 -3.59 -7.21 7.83
C PRO A 44 -4.59 -8.17 8.52
N ASN A 45 -4.75 -8.03 9.84
CA ASN A 45 -5.72 -8.79 10.64
C ASN A 45 -7.15 -8.20 10.60
N ARG A 46 -7.44 -7.28 9.66
CA ARG A 46 -8.74 -6.60 9.47
C ARG A 46 -9.19 -5.68 10.60
N VAL A 47 -8.33 -5.44 11.59
CA VAL A 47 -8.61 -4.43 12.62
C VAL A 47 -8.47 -3.03 12.00
N PRO A 48 -9.41 -2.11 12.22
CA PRO A 48 -9.28 -0.73 11.76
C PRO A 48 -8.03 -0.07 12.34
N ARG A 49 -7.35 0.74 11.53
CA ARG A 49 -6.33 1.67 12.03
C ARG A 49 -6.99 2.82 12.76
N ASN A 50 -6.25 3.53 13.61
CA ASN A 50 -6.79 4.74 14.23
C ASN A 50 -7.06 5.83 13.18
N ILE A 51 -7.97 6.75 13.46
CA ILE A 51 -8.41 7.78 12.50
C ILE A 51 -7.25 8.65 12.01
N LYS A 52 -6.26 8.95 12.85
CA LYS A 52 -5.09 9.77 12.47
C LYS A 52 -4.26 9.06 11.40
N GLU A 53 -3.97 7.77 11.59
CA GLU A 53 -3.22 6.94 10.65
C GLU A 53 -4.00 6.77 9.33
N GLN A 54 -5.30 6.48 9.40
CA GLN A 54 -6.15 6.41 8.20
C GLN A 54 -6.12 7.74 7.43
N THR A 55 -6.37 8.86 8.11
CA THR A 55 -6.36 10.20 7.49
C THR A 55 -5.05 10.49 6.78
N LEU A 56 -3.92 10.19 7.44
CA LEU A 56 -2.60 10.40 6.87
C LEU A 56 -2.38 9.56 5.62
N LYS A 57 -2.65 8.25 5.70
CA LYS A 57 -2.51 7.33 4.56
C LYS A 57 -3.39 7.74 3.38
N LEU A 58 -4.65 8.11 3.63
CA LEU A 58 -5.60 8.55 2.62
C LEU A 58 -5.17 9.87 1.94
N ILE A 59 -4.65 10.84 2.70
CA ILE A 59 -4.11 12.10 2.13
C ILE A 59 -2.91 11.82 1.21
N LEU A 60 -2.05 10.88 1.60
CA LEU A 60 -0.84 10.56 0.86
C LEU A 60 -1.10 9.79 -0.45
N ILE A 61 -2.29 9.24 -0.68
CA ILE A 61 -2.63 8.56 -1.94
C ILE A 61 -2.36 9.48 -3.13
N LYS A 62 -2.79 10.74 -3.06
CA LYS A 62 -2.57 11.70 -4.15
C LYS A 62 -1.10 11.79 -4.53
N LYS A 63 -0.21 11.77 -3.53
CA LYS A 63 1.24 11.78 -3.75
C LYS A 63 1.74 10.47 -4.35
N ALA A 64 1.24 9.33 -3.89
CA ALA A 64 1.59 8.05 -4.51
C ALA A 64 1.26 8.01 -6.01
N VAL A 65 0.06 8.46 -6.39
CA VAL A 65 -0.38 8.54 -7.79
C VAL A 65 0.52 9.46 -8.63
N GLU A 66 0.96 10.59 -8.07
CA GLU A 66 1.87 11.54 -8.74
C GLU A 66 3.32 11.01 -8.88
N ILE A 67 3.72 10.06 -8.04
CA ILE A 67 5.11 9.61 -7.91
C ILE A 67 5.37 8.29 -8.66
N ILE A 68 4.43 7.33 -8.61
CA ILE A 68 4.58 6.01 -9.27
C ILE A 68 5.02 6.12 -10.74
N PRO A 69 4.49 7.04 -11.58
CA PRO A 69 4.92 7.20 -12.97
C PRO A 69 6.38 7.66 -13.15
N LYS A 70 7.04 8.12 -12.08
CA LYS A 70 8.41 8.62 -12.08
C LYS A 70 9.40 7.64 -11.45
N CYS A 71 8.90 6.53 -10.87
CA CYS A 71 9.73 5.53 -10.22
C CYS A 71 10.45 4.65 -11.24
N GLY A 72 11.76 4.87 -11.39
CA GLY A 72 12.65 4.02 -12.21
C GLY A 72 13.57 3.11 -11.42
N THR A 73 13.69 3.30 -10.11
CA THR A 73 14.65 2.58 -9.26
C THR A 73 13.96 2.09 -8.00
N LEU A 74 14.16 0.83 -7.66
CA LEU A 74 13.66 0.20 -6.45
C LEU A 74 14.57 0.48 -5.25
N GLN A 75 13.98 0.70 -4.06
CA GLN A 75 14.75 0.84 -2.83
C GLN A 75 14.55 -0.35 -1.88
N GLU A 76 13.38 -0.96 -1.85
CA GLU A 76 13.10 -2.11 -0.97
C GLU A 76 12.42 -3.23 -1.74
N TYR A 77 12.83 -4.47 -1.46
CA TYR A 77 12.22 -5.67 -2.00
C TYR A 77 12.06 -6.73 -0.92
N ARG A 78 10.91 -7.40 -0.88
CA ARG A 78 10.70 -8.57 -0.01
C ARG A 78 9.81 -9.60 -0.69
N ILE A 79 10.15 -10.87 -0.50
CA ILE A 79 9.31 -12.02 -0.84
C ILE A 79 8.91 -12.73 0.46
N GLN A 80 7.65 -13.19 0.53
CA GLN A 80 7.19 -14.08 1.61
C GLN A 80 6.09 -15.01 1.14
N ILE A 81 5.87 -16.11 1.86
CA ILE A 81 4.74 -17.02 1.61
C ILE A 81 3.59 -16.62 2.54
N GLU A 82 2.43 -16.27 1.97
CA GLU A 82 1.23 -15.85 2.74
C GLU A 82 0.04 -16.78 2.49
N LYS A 83 -0.86 -16.85 3.47
CA LYS A 83 -2.19 -17.44 3.30
C LYS A 83 -2.99 -16.61 2.29
N TYR A 84 -3.61 -17.28 1.34
CA TYR A 84 -4.39 -16.64 0.27
C TYR A 84 -5.82 -17.21 0.20
N GLY A 85 -6.79 -16.30 0.16
CA GLY A 85 -8.21 -16.66 0.08
C GLY A 85 -8.79 -17.22 1.38
N LYS A 86 -9.92 -17.92 1.24
CA LYS A 86 -10.60 -18.60 2.35
C LYS A 86 -9.95 -19.96 2.64
N PRO A 87 -10.05 -20.46 3.88
CA PRO A 87 -9.65 -21.84 4.17
C PRO A 87 -10.46 -22.81 3.31
N GLN A 88 -9.84 -23.92 2.94
CA GLN A 88 -10.51 -25.04 2.30
C GLN A 88 -11.42 -25.76 3.30
N GLN A 89 -12.28 -26.65 2.82
CA GLN A 89 -13.12 -27.48 3.71
C GLN A 89 -12.29 -28.29 4.72
N SER A 90 -11.05 -28.65 4.37
CA SER A 90 -10.07 -29.32 5.23
C SER A 90 -9.45 -28.43 6.31
N GLY A 91 -9.79 -27.13 6.37
CA GLY A 91 -9.20 -26.16 7.28
C GLY A 91 -7.84 -25.59 6.84
N PHE A 92 -7.21 -26.19 5.82
CA PHE A 92 -5.94 -25.69 5.28
C PHE A 92 -6.13 -24.46 4.40
N TYR A 93 -5.16 -23.54 4.44
CA TYR A 93 -5.11 -22.37 3.57
C TYR A 93 -4.29 -22.67 2.31
N LYS A 94 -4.70 -22.08 1.18
CA LYS A 94 -3.80 -21.99 0.02
C LYS A 94 -2.68 -21.03 0.38
N MET A 95 -1.44 -21.45 0.15
CA MET A 95 -0.27 -20.59 0.34
C MET A 95 0.15 -20.05 -1.03
N LYS A 96 0.44 -18.74 -1.11
CA LYS A 96 0.99 -18.11 -2.31
C LYS A 96 2.22 -17.31 -1.95
N GLN A 97 3.19 -17.30 -2.86
CA GLN A 97 4.29 -16.35 -2.80
C GLN A 97 3.75 -14.94 -3.02
N VAL A 98 4.20 -14.01 -2.20
CA VAL A 98 3.82 -12.61 -2.24
C VAL A 98 5.07 -11.76 -2.30
N GLN A 99 5.09 -10.85 -3.27
CA GLN A 99 6.18 -9.92 -3.50
C GLN A 99 5.75 -8.53 -3.08
N TYR A 100 6.67 -7.81 -2.43
CA TYR A 100 6.51 -6.42 -2.01
C TYR A 100 7.68 -5.60 -2.52
N TRP A 101 7.35 -4.43 -3.05
CA TRP A 101 8.32 -3.43 -3.51
C TRP A 101 8.07 -2.10 -2.80
N GLY A 102 9.12 -1.48 -2.30
CA GLY A 102 9.09 -0.16 -1.68
C GLY A 102 9.78 0.88 -2.54
N PHE A 103 9.05 1.92 -2.93
CA PHE A 103 9.60 3.13 -3.52
C PHE A 103 9.69 4.24 -2.49
N HIS A 104 10.82 4.93 -2.46
CA HIS A 104 11.03 6.10 -1.61
C HIS A 104 10.98 7.37 -2.42
N ALA A 105 10.29 8.39 -1.89
CA ALA A 105 10.23 9.69 -2.51
C ALA A 105 10.35 10.79 -1.47
N ILE A 106 11.19 11.78 -1.78
CA ILE A 106 11.30 13.03 -1.03
C ILE A 106 10.23 13.99 -1.58
N LEU A 107 9.40 14.53 -0.70
CA LEU A 107 8.37 15.50 -1.09
C LEU A 107 8.99 16.86 -1.44
N SER A 108 8.19 17.73 -2.06
CA SER A 108 8.66 19.04 -2.56
C SER A 108 9.24 19.96 -1.49
N ASP A 109 8.84 19.78 -0.23
CA ASP A 109 9.39 20.53 0.91
C ASP A 109 10.79 20.07 1.35
N LYS A 110 11.33 19.03 0.71
CA LYS A 110 12.65 18.42 0.98
C LYS A 110 12.84 17.84 2.39
N LYS A 111 11.83 17.93 3.25
CA LYS A 111 11.89 17.47 4.64
C LYS A 111 11.16 16.15 4.82
N HIS A 112 10.02 15.99 4.16
CA HIS A 112 9.20 14.80 4.31
C HIS A 112 9.54 13.76 3.25
N LYS A 113 9.64 12.51 3.70
CA LYS A 113 9.81 11.35 2.84
C LYS A 113 8.60 10.46 2.97
N ILE A 114 8.19 9.87 1.87
CA ILE A 114 7.15 8.84 1.86
C ILE A 114 7.70 7.53 1.31
N LYS A 115 7.11 6.44 1.78
CA LYS A 115 7.28 5.09 1.25
C LYS A 115 5.98 4.67 0.58
N ILE A 116 6.09 4.27 -0.69
CA ILE A 116 5.00 3.70 -1.49
C ILE A 116 5.26 2.21 -1.59
N ILE A 117 4.25 1.39 -1.28
CA ILE A 117 4.36 -0.06 -1.29
C ILE A 117 3.48 -0.63 -2.37
N ILE A 118 4.09 -1.47 -3.20
CA ILE A 118 3.48 -2.22 -4.28
C ILE A 118 3.50 -3.70 -3.88
N LYS A 119 2.45 -4.43 -4.24
CA LYS A 119 2.28 -5.86 -3.91
C LYS A 119 1.93 -6.66 -5.16
N GLN A 120 2.40 -7.89 -5.24
CA GLN A 120 1.93 -8.90 -6.20
C GLN A 120 1.77 -10.24 -5.49
N VAL A 121 0.66 -10.92 -5.75
CA VAL A 121 0.38 -12.25 -5.18
C VAL A 121 0.46 -13.30 -6.28
N GLY A 122 1.42 -14.21 -6.16
CA GLY A 122 1.75 -15.18 -7.20
C GLY A 122 2.08 -14.48 -8.52
N ASP A 123 1.38 -14.90 -9.57
CA ASP A 123 1.38 -14.41 -10.94
C ASP A 123 0.28 -13.37 -11.22
N GLY A 124 -0.45 -12.93 -10.19
CA GLY A 124 -1.54 -11.97 -10.33
C GLY A 124 -1.07 -10.56 -10.70
N HIS A 125 -2.01 -9.62 -10.75
CA HIS A 125 -1.70 -8.22 -11.04
C HIS A 125 -0.81 -7.58 -9.98
N ILE A 126 0.03 -6.64 -10.42
CA ILE A 126 0.80 -5.76 -9.56
C ILE A 126 -0.14 -4.66 -9.07
N ILE A 127 -0.31 -4.54 -7.75
CA ILE A 127 -1.27 -3.62 -7.14
C ILE A 127 -0.57 -2.59 -6.25
N PHE A 128 -1.13 -1.40 -6.19
CA PHE A 128 -0.78 -0.46 -5.12
C PHE A 128 -1.32 -1.01 -3.80
N TRP A 129 -0.45 -1.12 -2.79
CA TRP A 129 -0.79 -1.74 -1.51
C TRP A 129 -0.90 -0.73 -0.37
N SER A 130 0.07 0.19 -0.24
CA SER A 130 0.02 1.22 0.80
C SER A 130 0.91 2.41 0.49
N VAL A 131 0.71 3.50 1.25
CA VAL A 131 1.62 4.64 1.34
C VAL A 131 1.73 5.09 2.79
N MET A 132 2.89 5.59 3.20
CA MET A 132 3.13 6.11 4.55
C MET A 132 4.34 7.04 4.60
N PRO A 133 4.51 7.87 5.64
CA PRO A 133 5.79 8.51 5.91
C PRO A 133 6.92 7.49 6.06
N TYR A 134 8.12 7.88 5.64
CA TYR A 134 9.29 6.99 5.64
C TYR A 134 9.66 6.44 7.01
N ASP A 135 9.48 7.23 8.06
CA ASP A 135 9.85 6.87 9.43
C ASP A 135 8.86 5.89 10.07
N GLN A 136 7.73 5.60 9.42
CA GLN A 136 6.80 4.56 9.85
C GLN A 136 7.23 3.20 9.29
N ARG A 137 7.33 2.18 10.14
CA ARG A 137 7.51 0.78 9.71
C ARG A 137 6.13 0.16 9.40
N LEU A 138 6.02 -0.59 8.30
CA LEU A 138 4.77 -1.31 7.93
C LEU A 138 4.38 -2.41 8.92
N TYR A 139 5.36 -2.88 9.68
CA TYR A 139 5.22 -3.96 10.65
C TYR A 139 5.95 -3.54 11.91
N ILE A 140 5.19 -3.24 12.96
CA ILE A 140 5.63 -3.43 14.34
C ILE A 140 5.13 -4.83 14.70
N SER A 141 5.83 -5.85 14.22
CA SER A 141 5.64 -7.22 14.68
C SER A 141 7.02 -7.85 14.63
N GLY A 142 7.75 -7.70 15.74
CA GLY A 142 9.12 -8.17 15.86
C GLY A 142 10.05 -7.33 16.73
N ILE A 143 9.54 -6.42 17.55
CA ILE A 143 10.25 -5.99 18.75
C ILE A 143 9.17 -5.86 19.83
N ASP A 144 8.91 -6.97 20.52
CA ASP A 144 8.68 -6.86 21.96
C ASP A 144 10.03 -6.33 22.47
N GLU A 145 10.08 -5.03 22.79
CA GLU A 145 11.16 -4.47 23.59
C GLU A 145 10.94 -4.98 25.01
N ASP A 146 11.95 -5.68 25.52
CA ASP A 146 12.12 -6.30 26.85
C ASP A 146 11.06 -6.00 27.94
#